data_AF-A0A924BV69-F1
#
_entry.id   AF-A0A924BV69-F1
#
_cell.length_a   1.000
_cell.length_b   1.000
_cell.length_c   1.000
_cell.angle_alpha   90.00
_cell.angle_beta   90.00
_cell.angle_gamma   90.00
#
_symmetry.space_group_name_H-M   'P 1'
#
loop_
_entity.id
_entity.type
_entity.pdbx_description
1 polymer ?
#
loop_
_entity_poly.entity_id
_entity_poly.type
_entity_poly.pdbx_seq_one_letter_code
_entity_poly.pdbx_strand_id
1 'polypeptide(L)' 'MALVGKKAPSFSAPAVVNGNQIVENFSLDQFLGKKYVVFFFYPKDFTFVCPTELVAFQERLKA' A
#
# COMPACT_ATOMS: atom_id res chain seq x y z
N MET A 1 14.09 -17.23 4.94
CA MET A 1 14.73 -16.05 5.58
C MET A 1 13.64 -15.19 6.19
N ALA A 2 13.80 -14.69 7.41
CA ALA A 2 12.81 -13.82 8.06
C ALA A 2 12.98 -12.36 7.61
N LEU A 3 11.86 -11.72 7.25
CA LEU A 3 11.78 -10.28 6.94
C LEU A 3 11.47 -9.42 8.17
N VAL A 4 10.93 -10.05 9.23
CA VAL A 4 10.56 -9.36 10.48
C VAL A 4 11.81 -8.87 11.22
N GLY A 5 11.75 -7.65 11.76
CA GLY A 5 12.84 -7.03 12.50
C GLY A 5 13.96 -6.45 11.63
N LYS A 6 13.87 -6.60 10.30
CA LYS A 6 14.80 -5.99 9.34
C LYS A 6 14.15 -4.76 8.70
N LYS A 7 15.00 -3.89 8.13
CA LYS A 7 14.49 -2.78 7.31
C LYS A 7 13.69 -3.35 6.14
N ALA A 8 12.48 -2.81 5.93
CA ALA A 8 11.64 -3.20 4.81
C ALA A 8 12.37 -2.93 3.47
N PRO A 9 12.24 -3.81 2.47
CA PRO A 9 12.81 -3.56 1.15
C PRO A 9 12.27 -2.28 0.53
N SER A 10 13.15 -1.44 -0.01
CA SER A 10 12.72 -0.27 -0.79
C SER A 10 12.09 -0.74 -2.11
N PHE A 11 11.05 -0.03 -2.53
CA PHE A 11 10.44 -0.19 -3.85
C PHE A 11 10.15 1.19 -4.43
N SER A 12 10.04 1.25 -5.75
CA SER A 12 9.50 2.39 -6.50
C SER A 12 8.68 1.83 -7.66
N ALA A 13 7.43 2.25 -7.79
CA ALA A 13 6.54 1.81 -8.85
C ALA A 13 5.48 2.88 -9.14
N PRO A 14 4.85 2.84 -10.33
CA PRO A 14 3.67 3.64 -10.60
C PRO A 14 2.52 3.25 -9.68
N ALA A 15 1.82 4.24 -9.10
CA ALA A 15 0.68 4.01 -8.22
C ALA A 15 -0.48 4.95 -8.53
N VAL A 16 -1.71 4.45 -8.38
CA VAL A 16 -2.94 5.26 -8.45
C VAL A 16 -3.19 5.87 -7.08
N VAL A 17 -3.28 7.20 -7.02
CA VAL A 17 -3.50 7.99 -5.81
C VAL A 17 -4.78 8.83 -5.98
N ASN A 18 -5.59 8.92 -4.93
CA ASN A 18 -6.86 9.65 -4.93
C ASN A 18 -7.83 9.24 -6.05
N GLY A 19 -7.73 7.99 -6.54
CA GLY A 19 -8.58 7.42 -7.58
C GLY A 19 -8.26 7.83 -9.02
N ASN A 20 -7.56 8.95 -9.24
CA ASN A 20 -7.43 9.55 -10.58
C ASN A 20 -6.01 10.00 -10.94
N GLN A 21 -5.08 10.00 -9.99
CA GLN A 21 -3.72 10.50 -10.23
C GLN A 21 -2.74 9.33 -10.30
N ILE A 22 -1.97 9.25 -11.38
CA ILE A 22 -0.89 8.28 -11.50
C ILE A 22 0.41 8.95 -11.05
N VAL A 23 1.05 8.39 -10.04
CA VAL A 23 2.37 8.82 -9.55
C VAL A 23 3.38 7.77 -9.97
N GLU A 24 4.18 8.07 -10.98
CA GLU A 24 5.14 7.13 -11.60
C GLU A 24 6.22 6.63 -10.63
N ASN A 25 6.64 7.48 -9.69
CA ASN A 25 7.75 7.21 -8.77
C ASN A 25 7.26 7.07 -7.31
N PHE A 26 6.18 6.30 -7.10
CA PHE A 26 5.68 6.07 -5.76
C PHE A 26 6.59 5.09 -5.02
N SER A 27 7.22 5.55 -3.94
CA SER A 27 8.23 4.77 -3.21
C SER A 27 7.89 4.60 -1.73
N LEU A 28 8.33 3.49 -1.12
CA LEU A 28 8.26 3.32 0.33
C LEU A 28 9.10 4.37 1.08
N ASP A 29 10.20 4.81 0.47
CA ASP A 29 11.18 5.67 1.13
C ASP A 29 10.61 7.07 1.48
N GLN A 30 9.57 7.52 0.77
CA GLN A 30 8.93 8.82 1.02
C GLN A 30 8.23 8.90 2.39
N PHE A 31 7.91 7.75 2.99
CA PHE A 31 7.22 7.63 4.29
C PHE A 31 8.16 7.33 5.46
N LEU A 32 9.41 6.93 5.20
CA LEU A 32 10.38 6.61 6.23
C LEU A 32 10.58 7.78 7.20
N GLY A 33 10.46 7.50 8.50
CA GLY A 33 10.62 8.49 9.57
C GLY A 33 9.48 9.52 9.68
N LYS A 34 8.47 9.47 8.81
CA LYS A 34 7.34 10.41 8.81
C LYS A 34 6.04 9.79 9.32
N LYS A 35 5.75 8.55 8.91
CA LYS A 35 4.51 7.84 9.24
C LYS A 35 4.76 6.33 9.36
N TYR A 36 3.91 5.66 10.13
CA TYR A 36 3.79 4.21 10.06
C TYR A 36 3.14 3.82 8.73
N VAL A 37 3.62 2.73 8.13
CA VAL A 37 3.14 2.22 6.85
C VAL A 37 2.54 0.84 7.05
N VAL A 38 1.28 0.68 6.65
CA VAL A 38 0.66 -0.63 6.43
C VAL A 38 0.78 -0.93 4.95
N PHE A 39 1.63 -1.88 4.58
CA PHE A 39 1.85 -2.31 3.20
C PHE A 39 1.36 -3.74 3.06
N PHE A 40 0.35 -3.96 2.21
CA PHE A 40 -0.26 -5.26 1.98
C PHE A 40 -0.33 -5.55 0.48
N PHE A 41 -0.24 -6.83 0.14
CA PHE A 41 -0.37 -7.33 -1.21
C PHE A 41 -1.70 -8.04 -1.32
N TYR A 42 -2.39 -7.87 -2.45
CA TYR A 42 -3.56 -8.66 -2.82
C TYR A 42 -3.31 -9.27 -4.20
N PRO A 43 -3.86 -10.46 -4.50
CA PRO A 43 -3.44 -11.25 -5.66
C PRO A 43 -3.82 -10.64 -7.01
N LYS A 44 -5.02 -10.07 -7.15
CA LYS A 44 -5.49 -9.53 -8.43
C LYS A 44 -6.73 -8.63 -8.27
N ASP A 45 -6.80 -7.60 -9.10
CA ASP A 45 -8.01 -6.78 -9.30
C ASP A 45 -9.19 -7.61 -9.81
N PHE A 46 -10.40 -7.15 -9.49
CA PHE A 46 -11.67 -7.76 -9.95
C PHE A 46 -11.85 -9.23 -9.58
N THR A 47 -11.39 -9.60 -8.39
CA THR A 47 -11.67 -10.90 -7.75
C THR A 47 -12.72 -10.75 -6.65
N PHE A 48 -13.21 -11.85 -6.07
CA PHE A 48 -14.37 -11.81 -5.16
C PHE A 48 -14.07 -11.29 -3.75
N VAL A 49 -12.85 -11.46 -3.23
CA VAL A 49 -12.47 -11.12 -1.84
C VAL A 49 -11.67 -9.82 -1.75
N CYS A 50 -10.73 -9.60 -2.67
CA CYS A 50 -9.86 -8.41 -2.67
C CYS A 50 -10.60 -7.05 -2.63
N PRO A 51 -11.73 -6.83 -3.32
CA PRO A 51 -12.42 -5.54 -3.23
C PRO A 51 -12.99 -5.29 -1.84
N THR A 52 -13.37 -6.33 -1.10
CA THR A 52 -13.91 -6.18 0.27
C THR A 52 -12.83 -5.73 1.26
N GLU A 53 -11.60 -6.23 1.11
CA GLU A 53 -10.47 -5.86 1.98
C GLU A 53 -10.07 -4.39 1.79
N LEU A 54 -10.01 -3.93 0.53
CA LEU A 54 -9.69 -2.54 0.20
C LEU A 54 -10.73 -1.55 0.75
N VAL A 55 -12.01 -1.87 0.60
CA VAL A 55 -13.11 -1.02 1.08
C VAL A 55 -13.12 -0.97 2.61
N ALA A 56 -13.00 -2.11 3.29
CA ALA A 56 -12.99 -2.17 4.75
C ALA A 56 -11.83 -1.37 5.36
N PHE A 57 -10.64 -1.39 4.73
CA PHE A 57 -9.52 -0.57 5.18
C PHE A 57 -9.82 0.93 5.02
N GLN A 58 -10.37 1.34 3.87
CA GLN A 58 -10.72 2.74 3.60
C GLN A 58 -11.78 3.28 4.56
N GLU A 59 -12.78 2.48 4.92
CA GLU A 59 -13.81 2.88 5.91
C GLU A 59 -13.19 3.16 7.28
N ARG A 60 -12.24 2.33 7.72
CA ARG A 60 -11.55 2.49 9.01
C ARG A 60 -10.54 3.63 9.05
N LEU A 61 -10.03 4.07 7.91
CA LEU A 61 -9.13 5.23 7.84
C LEU A 61 -9.84 6.57 8.03
N LYS A 62 -11.16 6.63 7.81
CA LYS A 62 -11.96 7.86 7.95
C LYS A 62 -12.47 8.11 9.37
N ALA A 63 -12.25 7.17 10.29
CA ALA A 63 -12.70 7.23 11.67
C ALA A 63 -11.68 7.90 12.60
#